data_AF-A0AAJ1JIX8-F1
#
_entry.id   AF-A0AAJ1JIX8-F1
#
_cell.length_a   1.000
_cell.length_b   1.000
_cell.length_c   1.000
_cell.angle_alpha   90.00
_cell.angle_beta   90.00
_cell.angle_gamma   90.00
#
_symmetry.space_group_name_H-M   'P 1'
#
loop_
_entity.id
_entity.type
_entity.pdbx_description
1 polymer ?
#
loop_
_entity_poly.entity_id
_entity_poly.type
_entity_poly.pdbx_seq_one_letter_code
_entity_poly.pdbx_strand_id
1 'polypeptide(L)'
;SAALAPVLMQLHYDKIGRLRSRENGEYRTEYGYSQNQVTVRQVPIARWYEAQRTGTTVSYDDELTLTYDTLGQLVSERNATGEYHHQYDVLGNLTQTQLPN
;
A
#
# COMPACT_ATOMS: atom_id res chain seq x y z
N SER A 1 -36.58 3.32 2.83
CA SER A 1 -35.15 3.19 2.51
C SER A 1 -34.38 3.48 3.79
N ALA A 2 -33.62 2.52 4.33
CA ALA A 2 -32.77 2.81 5.48
C ALA A 2 -31.56 3.60 4.98
N ALA A 3 -31.27 4.75 5.58
CA ALA A 3 -30.06 5.50 5.26
C ALA A 3 -28.85 4.64 5.60
N LEU A 4 -27.89 4.54 4.67
CA LEU A 4 -26.61 3.88 4.95
C LEU A 4 -25.91 4.66 6.07
N ALA A 5 -25.44 3.95 7.09
CA ALA A 5 -24.65 4.55 8.16
C ALA A 5 -23.35 5.13 7.60
N PRO A 6 -22.82 6.24 8.17
CA PRO A 6 -21.57 6.82 7.71
C PRO A 6 -20.40 5.86 7.96
N VAL A 7 -19.46 5.83 7.01
CA VAL A 7 -18.18 5.12 7.20
C VAL A 7 -17.20 6.09 7.88
N LEU A 8 -16.74 5.72 9.07
CA LEU A 8 -15.69 6.46 9.77
C LEU A 8 -14.31 5.97 9.32
N MET A 9 -13.43 6.91 9.01
CA MET A 9 -12.04 6.65 8.62
C MET A 9 -11.10 7.25 9.67
N GLN A 10 -10.20 6.45 10.21
CA GLN A 10 -9.09 6.93 11.04
C GLN A 10 -7.81 6.95 10.22
N LEU A 11 -7.09 8.07 10.25
CA LEU A 11 -5.84 8.27 9.50
C LEU A 11 -4.71 8.55 10.48
N HIS A 12 -3.60 7.83 10.32
CA HIS A 12 -2.40 8.00 11.15
C HIS A 12 -1.25 8.44 10.27
N TYR A 13 -0.56 9.51 10.67
CA TYR A 13 0.56 10.08 9.92
C TYR A 13 1.86 9.91 10.69
N ASP A 14 2.98 9.81 9.97
CA ASP A 14 4.30 9.92 10.55
C ASP A 14 4.66 11.38 10.89
N LYS A 15 5.83 11.60 11.50
CA LYS A 15 6.28 12.93 11.96
C LYS A 15 6.48 13.95 10.83
N ILE A 16 6.62 13.51 9.60
CA ILE A 16 6.79 14.37 8.43
C ILE A 16 5.52 14.45 7.58
N GLY A 17 4.38 13.95 8.09
CA GLY A 17 3.08 14.08 7.49
C GLY A 17 2.74 13.04 6.42
N ARG A 18 3.51 11.95 6.29
CA ARG A 18 3.14 10.86 5.38
C ARG A 18 2.15 9.92 6.06
N LEU A 19 1.15 9.43 5.32
CA LEU A 19 0.15 8.49 5.84
C LEU A 19 0.84 7.17 6.20
N ARG A 20 0.84 6.78 7.47
CA ARG A 20 1.38 5.49 7.94
C ARG A 20 0.33 4.39 7.92
N SER A 21 -0.92 4.74 8.24
CA SER A 21 -2.05 3.83 8.11
C SER A 21 -3.38 4.54 8.00
N ARG A 22 -4.34 3.85 7.39
CA ARG A 22 -5.75 4.22 7.42
C ARG A 22 -6.57 3.01 7.82
N GLU A 23 -7.65 3.23 8.57
CA GLU A 23 -8.57 2.15 8.90
C GLU A 23 -10.02 2.61 8.95
N ASN A 24 -10.92 1.68 8.65
CA ASN A 24 -12.36 1.78 8.88
C ASN A 24 -12.81 0.57 9.72
N GLY A 25 -14.13 0.38 9.84
CA GLY A 25 -14.70 -0.74 10.60
C GLY A 25 -14.42 -2.14 10.03
N GLU A 26 -13.78 -2.24 8.86
CA GLU A 26 -13.55 -3.52 8.17
C GLU A 26 -12.06 -3.82 7.96
N TYR A 27 -11.28 -2.83 7.53
CA TYR A 27 -9.89 -3.02 7.13
C TYR A 27 -8.97 -1.95 7.69
N ARG A 28 -7.71 -2.35 7.88
CA ARG A 28 -6.56 -1.46 8.02
C ARG A 28 -5.66 -1.60 6.80
N THR A 29 -5.25 -0.47 6.26
CA THR A 29 -4.18 -0.37 5.27
C THR A 29 -2.97 0.29 5.92
N GLU A 30 -1.80 -0.32 5.81
CA GLU A 30 -0.52 0.23 6.27
C GLU A 30 0.36 0.64 5.10
N TYR A 31 1.14 1.70 5.30
CA TYR A 31 2.07 2.26 4.32
C TYR A 31 3.48 2.29 4.91
N GLY A 32 4.39 1.58 4.27
CA GLY A 32 5.82 1.62 4.51
C GLY A 32 6.51 2.48 3.47
N TYR A 33 7.49 3.27 3.90
CA TYR A 33 8.28 4.13 3.03
C TYR A 33 9.76 3.86 3.22
N SER A 34 10.48 3.62 2.11
CA SER A 34 11.93 3.68 2.04
C SER A 34 12.35 4.76 1.03
N GLN A 35 13.65 4.85 0.69
CA GLN A 35 14.17 5.90 -0.18
C GLN A 35 13.48 5.93 -1.55
N ASN A 36 13.21 4.76 -2.13
CA ASN A 36 12.67 4.63 -3.48
C ASN A 36 11.54 3.60 -3.55
N GLN A 37 10.96 3.23 -2.41
CA GLN A 37 9.91 2.21 -2.36
C GLN A 37 8.78 2.63 -1.44
N VAL A 38 7.56 2.30 -1.86
CA VAL A 38 6.36 2.34 -1.03
C VAL A 38 5.80 0.92 -0.95
N THR A 39 5.61 0.42 0.27
CA THR A 39 4.93 -0.86 0.51
C THR A 39 3.54 -0.56 1.07
N VAL A 40 2.51 -1.12 0.47
CA VAL A 40 1.12 -1.01 0.93
C VAL A 40 0.65 -2.39 1.33
N ARG A 41 0.12 -2.52 2.55
CA ARG A 41 -0.38 -3.80 3.07
C ARG A 41 -1.78 -3.65 3.60
N GLN A 42 -2.65 -4.63 3.36
CA GLN A 42 -4.03 -4.63 3.86
C GLN A 42 -4.31 -5.84 4.73
N VAL A 43 -5.09 -5.62 5.80
CA VAL A 43 -5.53 -6.66 6.72
C VAL A 43 -6.91 -6.34 7.28
N PRO A 44 -7.77 -7.36 7.54
CA PRO A 44 -9.00 -7.19 8.26
C PRO A 44 -8.75 -6.58 9.64
N ILE A 45 -9.54 -5.60 10.03
CA ILE A 45 -9.31 -4.82 11.25
C ILE A 45 -9.33 -5.70 12.52
N ALA A 46 -10.18 -6.75 12.53
CA ALA A 46 -10.24 -7.71 13.62
C ALA A 46 -8.91 -8.46 13.82
N ARG A 47 -8.26 -8.88 12.73
CA ARG A 47 -6.97 -9.59 12.76
C ARG A 47 -5.85 -8.66 13.22
N TRP A 48 -5.88 -7.39 12.80
CA TRP A 48 -4.95 -6.38 13.29
C TRP A 48 -5.03 -6.23 14.82
N TYR A 49 -6.23 -6.02 15.36
CA TYR A 49 -6.41 -5.86 16.81
C TYR A 49 -6.10 -7.13 17.59
N GLU A 50 -6.41 -8.31 17.04
CA GLU A 50 -6.02 -9.58 17.65
C GLU A 50 -4.50 -9.69 17.79
N ALA A 51 -3.76 -9.44 16.71
CA ALA A 51 -2.30 -9.48 16.71
C ALA A 51 -1.69 -8.49 17.72
N GLN A 52 -2.25 -7.29 17.85
CA GLN A 52 -1.81 -6.31 18.85
C GLN A 52 -2.10 -6.78 20.28
N ARG A 53 -3.27 -7.38 20.51
CA ARG A 53 -3.68 -7.89 21.83
C ARG A 53 -2.82 -9.08 22.29
N THR A 54 -2.41 -9.94 21.36
CA THR A 54 -1.62 -11.15 21.65
C THR A 54 -0.12 -10.94 21.50
N GLY A 55 0.31 -9.81 20.95
CA GLY A 55 1.71 -9.51 20.66
C GLY A 55 2.29 -10.35 19.51
N THR A 56 1.46 -10.83 18.59
CA THR A 56 1.91 -11.63 17.44
C THR A 56 2.12 -10.75 16.20
N THR A 57 2.86 -11.27 15.23
CA THR A 57 3.01 -10.62 13.92
C THR A 57 1.68 -10.66 13.16
N VAL A 58 1.38 -9.59 12.45
CA VAL A 58 0.20 -9.49 11.58
C VAL A 58 0.47 -10.24 10.28
N SER A 59 -0.44 -11.14 9.92
CA SER A 59 -0.48 -11.74 8.59
C SER A 59 -1.37 -10.88 7.68
N TYR A 60 -0.80 -10.33 6.63
CA TYR A 60 -1.50 -9.48 5.66
C TYR A 60 -2.11 -10.35 4.55
N ASP A 61 -3.29 -9.94 4.07
CA ASP A 61 -3.95 -10.63 2.94
C ASP A 61 -3.29 -10.23 1.62
N ASP A 62 -2.94 -8.95 1.50
CA ASP A 62 -2.34 -8.38 0.30
C ASP A 62 -1.15 -7.48 0.65
N GLU A 63 -0.15 -7.53 -0.22
CA GLU A 63 1.00 -6.62 -0.22
C GLU A 63 1.25 -6.13 -1.66
N LEU A 64 1.38 -4.81 -1.81
CA LEU A 64 1.80 -4.14 -3.03
C LEU A 64 3.09 -3.37 -2.74
N THR A 65 4.11 -3.60 -3.54
CA THR A 65 5.38 -2.87 -3.49
C THR A 65 5.56 -2.06 -4.75
N LEU A 66 5.66 -0.74 -4.60
CA LEU A 66 5.91 0.22 -5.66
C LEU A 66 7.35 0.70 -5.57
N THR A 67 8.12 0.55 -6.64
CA THR A 67 9.53 0.98 -6.70
C THR A 67 9.69 2.09 -7.71
N TYR A 68 10.42 3.14 -7.31
CA TYR A 68 10.63 4.35 -8.09
C TYR A 68 12.10 4.51 -8.46
N ASP A 69 12.35 5.19 -9.57
CA ASP A 69 13.69 5.68 -9.90
C ASP A 69 14.01 7.00 -9.16
N THR A 70 15.18 7.57 -9.42
CA THR A 70 15.63 8.83 -8.80
C THR A 70 14.86 10.07 -9.27
N LEU A 71 14.14 9.97 -10.41
CA LEU A 71 13.28 11.03 -10.92
C LEU A 71 11.86 10.92 -10.35
N GLY A 72 11.57 9.89 -9.56
CA GLY A 72 10.25 9.63 -8.99
C GLY A 72 9.31 8.90 -9.94
N GLN A 73 9.81 8.29 -11.00
CA GLN A 73 9.02 7.50 -11.94
C GLN A 73 8.83 6.09 -11.40
N LEU A 74 7.62 5.53 -11.52
CA LEU A 74 7.30 4.18 -11.05
C LEU A 74 7.90 3.15 -12.00
N VAL A 75 8.96 2.46 -11.61
CA VAL A 75 9.67 1.50 -12.48
C VAL A 75 9.29 0.05 -12.23
N SER A 76 8.69 -0.25 -11.07
CA SER A 76 8.18 -1.60 -10.78
C SER A 76 6.98 -1.57 -9.83
N GLU A 77 6.00 -2.44 -10.11
CA GLU A 77 4.89 -2.78 -9.23
C GLU A 77 4.90 -4.29 -8.96
N ARG A 78 5.03 -4.70 -7.70
CA ARG A 78 5.02 -6.12 -7.31
C ARG A 78 3.88 -6.41 -6.35
N ASN A 79 3.09 -7.43 -6.64
CA ASN A 79 2.03 -7.95 -5.78
C ASN A 79 2.02 -9.49 -5.84
N ALA A 80 0.97 -10.12 -5.29
CA ALA A 80 0.83 -11.58 -5.31
C ALA A 80 0.70 -12.20 -6.71
N THR A 81 0.31 -11.43 -7.74
CA THR A 81 0.14 -11.90 -9.11
C THR A 81 1.41 -11.76 -9.97
N GLY A 82 2.47 -11.14 -9.43
CA GLY A 82 3.76 -11.00 -10.10
C GLY A 82 4.32 -9.58 -10.02
N GLU A 83 5.30 -9.30 -10.88
CA GLU A 83 5.95 -8.00 -10.98
C GLU A 83 5.83 -7.43 -12.38
N TYR A 84 5.39 -6.18 -12.44
CA TYR A 84 5.30 -5.37 -13.64
C TYR A 84 6.49 -4.41 -13.67
N HIS A 85 7.07 -4.20 -14.85
CA HIS A 85 8.16 -3.25 -15.03
C HIS A 85 7.80 -2.18 -16.04
N HIS A 86 8.09 -0.92 -15.71
CA HIS A 86 7.76 0.22 -16.55
C HIS A 86 9.04 0.92 -17.05
N GLN A 87 9.00 1.37 -18.29
CA GLN A 87 10.10 2.11 -18.93
C GLN A 87 9.59 3.45 -19.42
N TYR A 88 10.43 4.47 -19.29
CA TYR A 88 10.13 5.84 -19.67
C TYR A 88 11.16 6.38 -20.65
N ASP A 89 10.74 7.26 -21.55
CA ASP A 89 11.67 8.06 -22.36
C ASP A 89 12.30 9.19 -21.53
N VAL A 90 13.21 9.94 -22.14
CA VAL A 90 13.92 11.06 -21.49
C VAL A 90 13.01 12.24 -21.12
N LEU A 91 11.80 12.30 -21.66
CA LEU A 91 10.79 13.32 -21.34
C LEU A 91 9.82 12.85 -20.25
N GLY A 92 9.98 11.61 -19.77
CA GLY A 92 9.15 11.00 -18.73
C GLY A 92 7.86 10.38 -19.24
N ASN A 93 7.74 10.10 -20.56
CA ASN A 93 6.59 9.39 -21.10
C ASN A 93 6.76 7.88 -20.93
N LEU A 94 5.71 7.18 -20.46
CA LEU A 94 5.69 5.72 -20.40
C LEU A 94 5.77 5.13 -21.81
N THR A 95 6.81 4.36 -22.10
CA THR A 95 7.04 3.74 -23.42
C THR A 95 6.75 2.24 -23.43
N GLN A 96 6.93 1.55 -22.29
CA GLN A 96 6.68 0.11 -22.19
C GLN A 96 6.21 -0.29 -20.79
N THR A 97 5.33 -1.30 -20.74
CA THR A 97 5.08 -2.10 -19.53
C THR A 97 5.35 -3.56 -19.85
N GLN A 98 6.20 -4.20 -19.06
CA GLN A 98 6.46 -5.63 -19.11
C GLN A 98 5.59 -6.32 -18.07
N LEU A 99 4.87 -7.34 -18.49
CA LEU A 99 3.98 -8.14 -17.64
C LEU A 99 4.78 -9.27 -16.96
N PRO A 100 4.29 -9.80 -15.83
CA PRO A 100 4.82 -11.04 -15.27
C PRO A 100 4.73 -12.18 -16.30
N ASN A 101 5.73 -13.08 -16.29
CA ASN A 101 5.71 -14.29 -17.12
C ASN A 101 4.61 -15.27 -16.73
#